data_AF-A0A838RP83-F1
#
_entry.id   AF-A0A838RP83-F1
#
_cell.length_a   1.000
_cell.length_b   1.000
_cell.length_c   1.000
_cell.angle_alpha   90.00
_cell.angle_beta   90.00
_cell.angle_gamma   90.00
#
_symmetry.space_group_name_H-M   'P 1'
#
loop_
_entity.id
_entity.type
_entity.pdbx_description
1 polymer ?
#
loop_
_entity_poly.entity_id
_entity_poly.type
_entity_poly.pdbx_seq_one_letter_code
_entity_poly.pdbx_strand_id
1 'polypeptide(L)'
;MGQVLPMTSGGLEYFVDVMVELAVRIEGFKQVRVARVIKTNSADFPIGLEMKDPTFSDFLNRLGEGPQPERVEVVPEVLEEVVLNEDPSLPTLEELLAKAEAFGLGLSEVTTAARHYHGTSDLERLTPTQIDDLYERLMARYSAPVQEEVVELEMLTNGNGNGHERPRGRRKVS
;
A
#
# COMPACT_ATOMS: atom_id res chain seq x y z
N MET A 1 1.63 10.64 22.19
CA MET A 1 1.50 10.83 20.73
C MET A 1 2.86 11.26 20.22
N GLY A 2 3.50 10.44 19.38
CA GLY A 2 4.80 10.77 18.78
C GLY A 2 4.60 11.59 17.52
N GLN A 3 5.38 12.66 17.36
CA GLN A 3 5.37 13.50 16.16
C GLN A 3 6.46 12.99 15.21
N VAL A 4 6.06 12.65 13.98
CA VAL A 4 7.00 12.34 12.90
C VAL A 4 7.32 13.64 12.19
N LEU A 5 8.59 14.05 12.21
CA LEU A 5 9.11 15.18 11.45
C LEU A 5 9.80 14.63 10.20
N PRO A 6 9.20 14.78 9.00
CA PRO A 6 9.90 14.45 7.76
C PRO A 6 10.90 15.57 7.48
N MET A 7 12.20 15.26 7.54
CA MET A 7 13.26 16.15 7.07
C MET A 7 13.78 15.63 5.72
N THR A 8 13.26 16.23 4.65
CA THR A 8 13.91 16.41 3.33
C THR A 8 14.09 15.20 2.40
N SER A 9 14.67 15.51 1.23
CA SER A 9 14.25 15.12 -0.11
C SER A 9 15.41 14.44 -0.86
N GLY A 10 15.43 13.11 -0.93
CA GLY A 10 16.52 12.40 -1.60
C GLY A 10 16.41 10.86 -1.75
N GLY A 11 15.42 10.21 -1.13
CA GLY A 11 15.03 8.82 -1.46
C GLY A 11 15.99 7.68 -1.06
N LEU A 12 17.17 7.97 -0.49
CA LEU A 12 18.17 6.96 -0.08
C LEU A 12 18.59 7.11 1.40
N GLU A 13 17.65 7.45 2.28
CA GLU A 13 17.94 7.67 3.69
C GLU A 13 17.56 6.45 4.54
N TYR A 14 18.54 5.87 5.22
CA TYR A 14 18.31 4.86 6.25
C TYR A 14 17.74 5.54 7.49
N PHE A 15 16.41 5.59 7.62
CA PHE A 15 15.76 6.06 8.84
C PHE A 15 16.08 5.12 10.00
N VAL A 16 16.51 5.67 11.14
CA VAL A 16 16.60 4.90 12.37
C VAL A 16 15.20 4.79 12.99
N ASP A 17 14.62 3.59 12.90
CA ASP A 17 13.33 3.24 13.52
C ASP A 17 13.62 2.53 14.86
N VAL A 18 13.07 3.07 15.95
CA VAL A 18 13.17 2.48 17.29
C VAL A 18 11.78 2.51 17.92
N MET A 19 11.21 1.34 18.14
CA MET A 19 9.95 1.16 18.84
C MET A 19 10.21 0.71 20.26
N VAL A 20 9.59 1.41 21.22
CA VAL A 20 9.69 1.10 22.64
C VAL A 20 8.34 0.78 23.27
N GLU A 21 8.33 -0.22 24.14
CA GLU A 21 7.25 -0.48 25.08
C GLU A 21 7.51 0.34 26.36
N LEU A 22 6.51 1.10 26.82
CA LEU A 22 6.59 1.88 28.04
C LEU A 22 5.88 1.17 29.19
N ALA A 23 6.60 0.92 30.27
CA ALA A 23 6.07 0.37 31.51
C ALA A 23 6.34 1.31 32.68
N VAL A 24 5.52 1.21 33.72
CA VAL A 24 5.78 1.86 35.01
C VAL A 24 6.09 0.75 36.02
N ARG A 25 7.23 0.86 36.70
CA ARG A 25 7.67 -0.06 37.75
C ARG A 25 7.74 0.66 39.08
N ILE A 26 7.55 -0.07 40.17
CA ILE A 26 7.85 0.42 41.52
C ILE A 26 9.19 -0.19 41.93
N GLU A 27 10.21 0.65 42.06
CA GLU A 27 11.54 0.25 42.52
C GLU A 27 11.87 1.03 43.79
N GLY A 28 12.08 0.33 44.91
CA GLY A 28 12.43 0.97 46.18
C GLY A 28 11.42 2.03 46.64
N PHE A 29 10.12 1.76 46.49
CA PHE A 29 9.00 2.67 46.77
C PHE A 29 8.95 3.92 45.88
N LYS A 30 9.75 3.98 44.81
CA LYS A 30 9.68 5.04 43.79
C LYS A 30 9.06 4.51 42.52
N GLN A 31 8.24 5.33 41.90
CA GLN A 31 7.70 5.06 40.57
C GLN A 31 8.76 5.39 39.52
N VAL A 32 9.11 4.41 38.68
CA VAL A 32 10.13 4.52 37.63
C VAL A 32 9.47 4.16 36.30
N ARG A 33 9.63 5.01 35.28
CA ARG A 33 9.19 4.71 33.91
C ARG A 33 10.30 3.92 33.24
N VAL A 34 9.97 2.83 32.55
CA VAL A 34 10.93 2.02 31.82
C VAL A 34 10.50 1.95 30.37
N ALA A 35 11.37 2.38 29.46
CA ALA A 35 11.22 2.13 28.03
C ALA A 35 12.05 0.90 27.66
N ARG A 36 11.41 -0.08 27.03
CA ARG A 36 12.07 -1.29 26.53
C ARG A 36 12.01 -1.31 25.01
N VAL A 37 13.14 -1.49 24.35
CA VAL A 37 13.16 -1.62 22.88
C VAL A 37 12.54 -2.94 22.46
N ILE A 38 11.51 -2.89 21.60
CA ILE A 38 10.78 -4.06 21.10
C ILE A 38 10.94 -4.28 19.59
N LYS A 39 11.32 -3.25 18.85
CA LYS A 39 11.67 -3.32 17.42
C LYS A 39 12.69 -2.23 17.11
N THR A 40 13.70 -2.56 16.32
CA THR A 40 14.65 -1.56 15.81
C THR A 40 15.32 -2.03 14.53
N ASN A 41 15.89 -1.09 13.77
CA ASN A 41 16.86 -1.35 12.71
C ASN A 41 18.25 -0.75 13.01
N SER A 42 18.47 -0.17 14.20
CA SER A 42 19.74 0.43 14.61
C SER A 42 20.48 -0.45 15.61
N ALA A 43 21.80 -0.59 15.43
CA ALA A 43 22.67 -1.30 16.36
C ALA A 43 22.79 -0.59 17.73
N ASP A 44 22.51 0.72 17.79
CA ASP A 44 22.61 1.51 19.02
C ASP A 44 21.49 1.18 20.02
N PHE A 45 20.37 0.62 19.53
CA PHE A 45 19.18 0.26 20.31
C PHE A 45 18.88 -1.24 20.25
N PRO A 46 19.72 -2.12 20.81
CA PRO A 46 19.46 -3.55 20.75
C PRO A 46 18.09 -3.91 21.36
N ILE A 47 17.40 -4.87 20.74
CA ILE A 47 16.12 -5.39 21.24
C ILE A 47 16.28 -5.84 22.69
N GLY A 48 15.34 -5.42 23.54
CA GLY A 48 15.37 -5.70 24.97
C GLY A 48 16.17 -4.69 25.81
N LEU A 49 16.87 -3.72 25.20
CA LEU A 49 17.46 -2.60 25.93
C LEU A 49 16.40 -1.89 26.77
N GLU A 50 16.67 -1.71 28.05
CA GLU A 50 15.81 -0.98 28.97
C GLU A 50 16.45 0.36 29.37
N MET A 51 15.68 1.43 29.30
CA MET A 51 16.06 2.77 29.75
C MET A 51 15.11 3.22 30.85
N LYS A 52 15.66 3.71 31.96
CA LYS A 52 14.91 4.20 33.12
C LYS A 52 14.71 5.72 33.03
N ASP A 53 13.46 6.13 33.21
CA ASP A 53 12.96 7.49 33.08
C ASP A 53 13.48 8.24 31.84
N PRO A 54 13.42 7.64 30.63
CA PRO A 54 14.03 8.23 29.45
C PRO A 54 13.23 9.43 28.95
N THR A 55 13.96 10.44 28.50
CA THR A 55 13.49 11.58 27.71
C THR A 55 13.84 11.36 26.24
N PHE A 56 13.22 12.12 25.34
CA PHE A 56 13.56 12.06 23.91
C PHE A 56 15.05 12.37 23.65
N SER A 57 15.62 13.32 24.39
CA SER A 57 17.04 13.68 24.29
C SER A 57 17.97 12.52 24.63
N ASP A 58 17.57 11.59 25.50
CA ASP A 58 18.38 10.42 25.84
C ASP A 58 18.52 9.46 24.64
N PHE A 59 17.50 9.38 23.79
CA PHE A 59 17.58 8.63 22.54
C PHE A 59 18.53 9.32 21.55
N LEU A 60 18.42 10.63 21.39
CA LEU A 60 19.29 11.38 20.48
C LEU A 60 20.76 11.34 20.91
N ASN A 61 21.03 11.53 22.21
CA ASN A 61 22.39 11.46 22.75
C ASN A 61 23.03 10.08 22.55
N ARG A 62 22.22 9.02 22.54
CA ARG A 62 22.67 7.65 22.29
C ARG A 62 22.98 7.38 20.82
N LEU A 63 22.24 8.01 19.91
CA LEU A 63 22.51 7.99 18.46
C LEU A 63 23.81 8.75 18.09
N GLY A 64 24.24 9.71 18.91
CA GLY A 64 25.39 10.55 18.60
C GLY A 64 25.14 11.40 17.34
N GLU A 65 26.14 11.50 16.45
CA GLU A 65 25.99 12.18 15.14
C GLU A 65 25.07 11.42 14.16
N GLY A 66 24.48 10.29 14.60
CA GLY A 66 23.76 9.35 13.75
C GLY A 66 24.71 8.38 13.05
N PRO A 67 24.21 7.29 12.46
CA PRO A 67 25.03 6.42 11.63
C PRO A 67 25.62 7.25 10.49
N GLN A 68 26.94 7.40 10.47
CA GLN A 68 27.62 7.93 9.29
C GLN A 68 27.36 6.93 8.15
N PRO A 69 27.00 7.39 6.95
CA PRO A 69 26.83 6.49 5.82
C PRO A 69 28.11 5.68 5.67
N GLU A 70 27.99 4.34 5.74
CA GLU A 70 29.12 3.48 5.41
C GLU A 70 29.57 3.89 4.01
N ARG A 71 30.83 4.32 3.90
CA ARG A 71 31.43 4.71 2.64
C ARG A 71 31.53 3.44 1.80
N VAL A 72 30.51 3.20 0.97
CA VAL A 72 30.55 2.15 -0.03
C VAL A 72 31.74 2.43 -0.93
N GLU A 73 32.79 1.60 -0.87
CA GLU A 73 34.06 1.83 -1.58
C GLU A 73 33.96 1.72 -3.11
N VAL A 74 32.78 1.43 -3.66
CA VAL A 74 32.56 1.45 -5.11
C VAL A 74 31.15 1.97 -5.40
N VAL A 75 30.95 3.27 -5.23
CA VAL A 75 29.95 3.96 -6.03
C VAL A 75 30.67 4.31 -7.34
N PRO A 76 30.26 3.79 -8.51
CA PRO A 76 30.77 4.29 -9.77
C PRO A 76 30.60 5.82 -9.77
N GLU A 77 31.71 6.56 -9.91
CA GLU A 77 31.76 8.03 -9.82
C GLU A 77 30.98 8.73 -10.96
N VAL A 78 30.29 7.94 -11.78
CA VAL A 78 29.40 8.37 -12.83
C VAL A 78 28.19 7.45 -12.74
N LEU A 79 27.07 7.96 -12.20
CA LEU A 79 25.79 7.56 -12.75
C LEU A 79 25.90 8.00 -14.21
N GLU A 80 26.08 7.06 -15.14
CA GLU A 80 25.78 7.38 -16.52
C GLU A 80 24.37 7.95 -16.47
N GLU A 81 24.22 9.23 -16.86
CA GLU A 81 22.91 9.71 -17.26
C GLU A 81 22.48 8.69 -18.30
N VAL A 82 21.55 7.81 -17.90
CA VAL A 82 20.75 7.10 -18.87
C VAL A 82 20.00 8.25 -19.52
N VAL A 83 20.60 8.78 -20.58
CA VAL A 83 19.88 9.55 -21.56
C VAL A 83 18.85 8.54 -22.03
N LEU A 84 17.66 8.63 -21.43
CA LEU A 84 16.45 8.09 -21.97
C LEU A 84 16.32 8.86 -23.28
N ASN A 85 17.01 8.37 -24.31
CA ASN A 85 16.57 8.58 -25.66
C ASN A 85 15.19 7.95 -25.64
N GLU A 86 14.19 8.77 -25.37
CA GLU A 86 12.81 8.51 -25.70
C GLU A 86 12.83 8.31 -27.20
N ASP A 87 13.13 7.08 -27.62
CA ASP A 87 12.97 6.67 -28.99
C ASP A 87 11.47 6.81 -29.21
N PRO A 88 11.01 7.78 -30.03
CA PRO A 88 9.58 8.07 -30.19
C PRO A 88 8.82 6.90 -30.84
N SER A 89 9.52 5.81 -31.13
CA SER A 89 9.00 4.54 -31.63
C SER A 89 8.70 3.51 -30.53
N LEU A 90 9.08 3.73 -29.27
CA LEU A 90 8.84 2.76 -28.19
C LEU A 90 7.47 3.00 -27.53
N PRO A 91 6.70 1.93 -27.28
CA PRO A 91 5.38 2.04 -26.67
C PRO A 91 5.53 2.63 -25.25
N THR A 92 4.96 3.81 -25.06
CA THR A 92 5.02 4.54 -23.79
C THR A 92 3.87 4.13 -22.87
N LEU A 93 4.06 4.39 -21.57
CA LEU A 93 2.99 4.21 -20.59
C LEU A 93 1.76 5.08 -20.90
N GLU A 94 1.98 6.29 -21.41
CA GLU A 94 0.90 7.20 -21.82
C GLU A 94 0.08 6.61 -22.97
N GLU A 95 0.73 6.01 -23.97
CA GLU A 95 0.03 5.32 -25.06
C GLU A 95 -0.76 4.11 -24.58
N LEU A 96 -0.22 3.33 -23.64
CA LEU A 96 -0.93 2.22 -23.03
C LEU A 96 -2.22 2.69 -22.33
N LEU A 97 -2.12 3.77 -21.55
CA LEU A 97 -3.24 4.32 -20.80
C LEU A 97 -4.30 4.92 -21.74
N ALA A 98 -3.88 5.68 -22.75
CA ALA A 98 -4.79 6.26 -23.75
C ALA A 98 -5.52 5.17 -24.55
N LYS A 99 -4.81 4.08 -24.92
CA LYS A 99 -5.42 2.94 -25.59
C LYS A 99 -6.36 2.18 -24.66
N ALA A 100 -5.99 1.95 -23.40
CA ALA A 100 -6.83 1.27 -22.42
C ALA A 100 -8.14 2.04 -22.14
N GLU A 101 -8.06 3.37 -22.03
CA GLU A 101 -9.22 4.24 -21.85
C GLU A 101 -10.21 4.14 -23.03
N ALA A 102 -9.71 4.01 -24.27
CA ALA A 102 -10.56 3.80 -25.44
C ALA A 102 -11.37 2.49 -25.39
N PHE A 103 -10.95 1.52 -24.57
CA PHE A 103 -11.67 0.28 -24.29
C PHE A 103 -12.45 0.31 -22.96
N GLY A 104 -12.59 1.49 -22.34
CA GLY A 104 -13.30 1.67 -21.07
C GLY A 104 -12.54 1.15 -19.85
N LEU A 105 -11.23 0.90 -19.97
CA LEU A 105 -10.39 0.44 -18.87
C LEU A 105 -9.70 1.65 -18.21
N GLY A 106 -9.90 1.78 -16.90
CA GLY A 106 -9.25 2.82 -16.10
C GLY A 106 -7.87 2.42 -15.59
N LEU A 107 -7.22 3.39 -14.94
CA LEU A 107 -5.91 3.21 -14.31
C LEU A 107 -5.91 2.05 -13.30
N SER A 108 -7.01 1.85 -12.57
CA SER A 108 -7.19 0.75 -11.61
C SER A 108 -7.09 -0.63 -12.24
N GLU A 109 -7.70 -0.82 -13.41
CA GLU A 109 -7.72 -2.07 -14.16
C GLU A 109 -6.33 -2.37 -14.71
N VAL A 110 -5.67 -1.36 -15.28
CA VAL A 110 -4.30 -1.46 -15.79
C VAL A 110 -3.31 -1.79 -14.66
N THR A 111 -3.42 -1.11 -13.51
CA THR A 111 -2.58 -1.37 -12.34
C THR A 111 -2.79 -2.78 -11.79
N THR A 112 -4.03 -3.24 -11.75
CA THR A 112 -4.37 -4.59 -11.30
C THR A 112 -3.79 -5.65 -12.24
N ALA A 113 -3.87 -5.42 -13.55
CA ALA A 113 -3.29 -6.30 -14.56
C ALA A 113 -1.75 -6.32 -14.47
N ALA A 114 -1.10 -5.16 -14.30
CA ALA A 114 0.34 -5.07 -14.12
C ALA A 114 0.82 -5.85 -12.89
N ARG A 115 0.08 -5.74 -11.78
CA ARG A 115 0.37 -6.51 -10.56
C ARG A 115 0.19 -8.01 -10.79
N HIS A 116 -0.83 -8.40 -11.55
CA HIS A 116 -1.17 -9.80 -11.80
C HIS A 116 -0.17 -10.48 -12.76
N TYR A 117 0.27 -9.80 -13.82
CA TYR A 117 1.12 -10.40 -14.87
C TYR A 117 2.61 -10.12 -14.70
N HIS A 118 2.97 -8.97 -14.15
CA HIS A 118 4.38 -8.55 -14.01
C HIS A 118 4.81 -8.34 -12.55
N GLY A 119 3.91 -8.57 -11.59
CA GLY A 119 4.23 -8.48 -10.15
C GLY A 119 4.51 -7.05 -9.66
N THR A 120 4.31 -6.03 -10.50
CA THR A 120 4.52 -4.62 -10.16
C THR A 120 3.19 -3.87 -10.12
N SER A 121 2.98 -3.09 -9.05
CA SER A 121 1.92 -2.10 -8.98
C SER A 121 2.37 -0.71 -9.45
N ASP A 122 3.66 -0.56 -9.72
CA ASP A 122 4.27 0.66 -10.21
C ASP A 122 4.38 0.58 -11.74
N LEU A 123 3.55 1.36 -12.42
CA LEU A 123 3.43 1.38 -13.88
C LEU A 123 4.61 2.11 -14.54
N GLU A 124 5.23 3.06 -13.86
CA GLU A 124 6.37 3.83 -14.39
C GLU A 124 7.64 2.98 -14.51
N ARG A 125 7.65 1.84 -13.81
CA ARG A 125 8.75 0.86 -13.87
C ARG A 125 8.55 -0.23 -14.92
N LEU A 126 7.46 -0.19 -15.68
CA LEU A 126 7.24 -1.13 -16.76
C LEU A 126 8.22 -0.87 -17.89
N THR A 127 8.88 -1.93 -18.34
CA THR A 127 9.69 -1.91 -19.57
C THR A 127 8.77 -1.85 -20.80
N PRO A 128 9.24 -1.31 -21.94
CA PRO A 128 8.44 -1.28 -23.17
C PRO A 128 7.89 -2.65 -23.59
N THR A 129 8.67 -3.73 -23.41
CA THR A 129 8.22 -5.10 -23.67
C THR A 129 7.11 -5.57 -22.74
N GLN A 130 7.09 -5.11 -21.49
CA GLN A 130 6.01 -5.40 -20.55
C GLN A 130 4.77 -4.56 -20.86
N ILE A 131 4.95 -3.34 -21.37
CA ILE A 131 3.84 -2.50 -21.82
C ILE A 131 3.10 -3.19 -22.98
N ASP A 132 3.82 -3.73 -23.97
CA ASP A 132 3.22 -4.46 -25.09
C ASP A 132 2.54 -5.77 -24.64
N ASP A 133 3.19 -6.60 -23.82
CA ASP A 133 2.60 -7.85 -23.31
C ASP A 133 1.35 -7.55 -22.45
N LEU A 134 1.40 -6.50 -21.63
CA LEU A 134 0.26 -6.07 -20.84
C LEU A 134 -0.90 -5.60 -21.72
N TYR A 135 -0.59 -4.84 -22.78
CA TYR A 135 -1.58 -4.41 -23.76
C TYR A 135 -2.23 -5.60 -24.48
N GLU A 136 -1.43 -6.53 -25.02
CA GLU A 136 -1.95 -7.72 -25.71
C GLU A 136 -2.85 -8.55 -24.80
N ARG A 137 -2.50 -8.70 -23.53
CA ARG A 137 -3.30 -9.45 -22.55
C ARG A 137 -4.58 -8.73 -22.13
N LEU A 138 -4.52 -7.41 -21.94
CA LEU A 138 -5.71 -6.60 -21.68
C LEU A 138 -6.66 -6.69 -22.88
N MET A 139 -6.14 -6.53 -24.09
CA MET A 139 -6.92 -6.67 -25.32
C MET A 139 -7.48 -8.07 -25.49
N ALA A 140 -6.71 -9.13 -25.26
CA ALA A 140 -7.23 -10.51 -25.36
C ALA A 140 -8.35 -10.79 -24.34
N ARG A 141 -8.28 -10.17 -23.15
CA ARG A 141 -9.27 -10.37 -22.09
C ARG A 141 -10.52 -9.51 -22.27
N TYR A 142 -10.38 -8.30 -22.80
CA TYR A 142 -11.46 -7.31 -22.88
C TYR A 142 -11.98 -7.06 -24.31
N SER A 143 -11.31 -7.56 -25.35
CA SER A 143 -11.85 -7.62 -26.73
C SER A 143 -12.58 -8.92 -27.05
N ALA A 144 -12.54 -9.92 -26.15
CA ALA A 144 -13.48 -11.02 -26.21
C ALA A 144 -14.90 -10.42 -26.07
N PRO A 145 -15.82 -10.71 -27.01
CA PRO A 145 -17.09 -10.01 -27.08
C PRO A 145 -17.79 -10.09 -25.73
N VAL A 146 -18.31 -8.94 -25.31
CA VAL A 146 -19.41 -8.84 -24.36
C VAL A 146 -20.35 -10.00 -24.68
N GLN A 147 -20.35 -11.04 -23.85
CA GLN A 147 -21.47 -11.96 -23.82
C GLN A 147 -22.63 -11.06 -23.41
N GLU A 148 -23.44 -10.72 -24.40
CA GLU A 148 -24.77 -10.18 -24.19
C GLU A 148 -25.41 -11.10 -23.15
N GLU A 149 -25.51 -10.63 -21.90
CA GLU A 149 -26.56 -11.09 -21.00
C GLU A 149 -27.86 -10.70 -21.68
N VAL A 150 -28.33 -11.60 -22.55
CA VAL A 150 -29.72 -11.67 -22.94
C VAL A 150 -30.46 -11.91 -21.62
N VAL A 151 -30.98 -10.83 -21.04
CA VAL A 151 -31.95 -10.92 -19.95
C VAL A 151 -33.19 -11.54 -20.57
N GLU A 152 -33.21 -12.86 -20.57
CA GLU A 152 -34.35 -13.71 -20.91
C GLU A 152 -35.39 -13.48 -19.82
N LEU A 153 -36.16 -12.40 -20.01
CA LEU A 153 -37.20 -11.97 -19.11
C LEU A 153 -38.45 -12.82 -19.36
N GLU A 154 -38.38 -14.10 -19.01
CA GLU A 154 -39.56 -14.94 -18.86
C GLU A 154 -39.52 -15.79 -17.59
N MET A 155 -40.61 -15.64 -16.83
CA MET A 155 -41.18 -16.57 -15.86
C MET A 155 -40.78 -16.47 -14.37
N LEU A 156 -41.44 -15.56 -13.64
CA LEU A 156 -42.11 -15.90 -12.38
C LEU A 156 -43.42 -15.09 -12.20
N THR A 157 -44.40 -15.32 -13.08
CA THR A 157 -45.82 -15.13 -12.71
C THR A 157 -46.49 -16.49 -12.70
N ASN A 158 -46.38 -17.21 -11.59
CA ASN A 158 -47.39 -18.19 -11.18
C ASN A 158 -47.27 -18.46 -9.67
N GLY A 159 -48.24 -17.94 -8.93
CA GLY A 159 -48.34 -18.05 -7.47
C GLY A 159 -49.76 -17.80 -6.98
N ASN A 160 -50.70 -18.52 -7.57
CA ASN A 160 -52.04 -18.87 -7.15
C ASN A 160 -52.48 -18.50 -5.70
N GLY A 161 -53.59 -17.75 -5.59
CA GLY A 161 -54.79 -18.21 -4.87
C GLY A 161 -54.93 -18.00 -3.35
N ASN A 162 -55.91 -17.14 -3.01
CA ASN A 162 -56.85 -17.20 -1.89
C ASN A 162 -56.44 -16.77 -0.46
N GLY A 163 -57.20 -15.80 0.06
CA GLY A 163 -57.20 -15.41 1.47
C GLY A 163 -58.04 -14.16 1.72
N HIS A 164 -59.33 -14.26 1.45
CA HIS A 164 -60.37 -13.31 1.84
C HIS A 164 -60.38 -13.17 3.37
N GLU A 165 -60.25 -11.96 3.93
CA GLU A 165 -61.01 -11.49 5.10
C GLU A 165 -60.58 -10.07 5.54
N ARG A 166 -61.56 -9.19 5.65
CA ARG A 166 -61.57 -8.01 6.54
C ARG A 166 -62.79 -8.17 7.47
N PRO A 167 -63.02 -7.27 8.44
CA PRO A 167 -62.27 -7.00 9.67
C PRO A 167 -63.19 -7.15 10.91
N ARG A 168 -62.64 -7.06 12.14
CA ARG A 168 -63.22 -6.37 13.34
C ARG A 168 -62.78 -7.02 14.66
N GLY A 169 -62.20 -6.20 15.54
CA GLY A 169 -62.74 -6.04 16.89
C GLY A 169 -62.13 -6.86 18.05
N ARG A 170 -61.65 -6.09 19.03
CA ARG A 170 -61.93 -6.20 20.48
C ARG A 170 -60.77 -6.68 21.37
N ARG A 171 -60.22 -5.69 22.08
CA ARG A 171 -59.49 -5.78 23.36
C ARG A 171 -60.28 -6.57 24.42
N LYS A 172 -59.56 -7.33 25.25
CA LYS A 172 -59.56 -7.39 26.74
C LYS A 172 -58.44 -8.39 27.11
N VAL A 173 -57.32 -7.99 27.74
CA VAL A 173 -57.10 -7.73 29.18
C VAL A 173 -57.71 -8.82 30.06
N SER A 174 -56.91 -9.82 30.44
CA SER A 174 -56.28 -9.96 31.76
C SER A 174 -55.31 -11.14 31.75
#